data_AF-A0A963W5S1-F1
#
_entry.id   AF-A0A963W5S1-F1
#
_cell.length_a   1.000
_cell.length_b   1.000
_cell.length_c   1.000
_cell.angle_alpha   90.00
_cell.angle_beta   90.00
_cell.angle_gamma   90.00
#
_symmetry.space_group_name_H-M   'P 1'
#
loop_
_entity.id
_entity.type
_entity.pdbx_description
1 polymer ?
#
loop_
_entity_poly.entity_id
_entity_poly.type
_entity_poly.pdbx_seq_one_letter_code
_entity_poly.pdbx_strand_id
1 'polypeptide(L)'
;MAPMPGENLDNQGRGEASWQWPSIHPEGRKFAAIAAGLSLLAAIPAWETIAWPLGALAICILAFFRDPQRVTPQDERFIVSPADGLVSLIMQVEP
;
A
#
# COMPACT_ATOMS: atom_id res chain seq x y z
N MET A 1 28.40 19.89 0.80
CA MET A 1 27.41 20.04 1.89
C MET A 1 26.71 18.70 2.02
N ALA A 2 26.81 18.03 3.16
CA ALA A 2 26.10 16.76 3.34
C ALA A 2 24.58 17.04 3.33
N PRO A 3 23.76 16.23 2.65
CA PRO A 3 22.31 16.42 2.65
C PRO A 3 21.77 16.30 4.08
N MET A 4 20.81 17.14 4.42
CA MET A 4 20.14 17.11 5.73
C MET A 4 19.30 15.83 5.86
N PRO A 5 19.14 15.26 7.08
CA PRO A 5 18.26 14.12 7.31
C PRO A 5 16.83 14.45 6.82
N GLY A 6 16.29 13.62 5.92
CA GLY A 6 14.97 13.80 5.31
C GLY A 6 14.92 14.54 3.95
N GLU A 7 16.06 15.00 3.40
CA GLU A 7 16.07 15.76 2.14
C GLU A 7 16.23 14.89 0.87
N ASN A 8 16.65 13.63 1.02
CA ASN A 8 16.77 12.69 -0.10
C ASN A 8 15.60 11.70 -0.13
N LEU A 9 14.67 11.92 -1.07
CA LEU A 9 13.56 11.03 -1.40
C LEU A 9 13.80 10.38 -2.77
N ASP A 10 14.99 9.84 -3.00
CA ASP A 10 15.33 9.17 -4.27
C ASP A 10 14.92 7.68 -4.25
N ASN A 11 14.61 7.14 -5.43
CA ASN A 11 14.33 5.72 -5.63
C ASN A 11 15.60 4.86 -5.75
N GLN A 12 16.76 5.44 -5.41
CA GLN A 12 18.09 4.84 -5.50
C GLN A 12 18.55 4.30 -4.14
N GLY A 13 17.64 4.25 -3.15
CA GLY A 13 17.88 3.68 -1.82
C GLY A 13 18.87 4.45 -0.96
N ARG A 14 19.05 5.74 -1.24
CA ARG A 14 19.85 6.66 -0.40
C ARG A 14 18.97 7.47 0.57
N GLY A 15 17.65 7.36 0.46
CA GLY A 15 16.69 8.10 1.27
C GLY A 15 16.32 7.45 2.60
N GLU A 16 16.07 8.27 3.62
CA GLU A 16 15.45 7.83 4.87
C GLU A 16 13.92 7.82 4.68
N ALA A 17 13.28 6.67 4.94
CA ALA A 17 11.83 6.54 4.80
C ALA A 17 11.11 7.44 5.84
N SER A 18 10.49 8.53 5.38
CA SER A 18 9.62 9.35 6.21
C SER A 18 8.16 8.87 6.10
N TRP A 19 7.43 8.87 7.22
CA TRP A 19 6.01 8.53 7.20
C TRP A 19 5.23 9.61 6.45
N GLN A 20 4.49 9.20 5.42
CA GLN A 20 3.64 10.06 4.60
C GLN A 20 2.28 9.40 4.40
N TRP A 21 1.24 10.20 4.17
CA TRP A 21 -0.05 9.65 3.82
C TRP A 21 0.03 9.00 2.43
N PRO A 22 -0.19 7.67 2.32
CA PRO A 22 0.01 6.97 1.08
C PRO A 22 -1.00 7.41 0.02
N SER A 23 -0.53 7.50 -1.22
CA SER A 23 -1.41 7.73 -2.35
C SER A 23 -2.29 6.49 -2.59
N ILE A 24 -3.41 6.64 -3.29
CA ILE A 24 -4.25 5.51 -3.69
C ILE A 24 -3.92 5.14 -5.14
N HIS A 25 -3.61 3.86 -5.36
CA HIS A 25 -3.33 3.30 -6.68
C HIS A 25 -4.50 3.59 -7.65
N PRO A 26 -4.24 3.99 -8.91
CA PRO A 26 -5.30 4.35 -9.86
C PRO A 26 -6.38 3.28 -10.06
N GLU A 27 -6.01 2.01 -9.97
CA GLU A 27 -6.95 0.89 -10.07
C GLU A 27 -7.90 0.80 -8.88
N GLY A 28 -7.40 1.07 -7.67
CA GLY A 28 -8.20 1.07 -6.44
C GLY A 28 -9.35 2.07 -6.49
N ARG A 29 -9.13 3.22 -7.16
CA ARG A 29 -10.16 4.26 -7.34
C ARG A 29 -11.34 3.74 -8.17
N LYS A 30 -11.10 2.91 -9.18
CA LYS A 30 -12.15 2.34 -10.05
C LYS A 30 -13.05 1.40 -9.24
N PHE A 31 -12.44 0.48 -8.48
CA PHE A 31 -13.19 -0.45 -7.64
C PHE A 31 -13.95 0.24 -6.51
N ALA A 32 -13.32 1.22 -5.86
CA ALA A 32 -13.96 2.02 -4.81
C ALA A 32 -15.15 2.81 -5.36
N ALA A 33 -15.03 3.39 -6.55
CA ALA A 33 -16.13 4.12 -7.21
C ALA A 33 -17.32 3.20 -7.53
N ILE A 34 -17.07 1.96 -7.96
CA ILE A 34 -18.14 0.97 -8.19
C ILE A 34 -18.82 0.61 -6.87
N ALA A 35 -18.06 0.28 -5.82
CA ALA A 35 -18.62 -0.07 -4.51
C ALA A 35 -19.40 1.10 -3.89
N ALA A 36 -18.89 2.33 -4.00
CA ALA A 36 -19.58 3.54 -3.57
C ALA A 36 -20.85 3.80 -4.40
N GLY A 37 -20.81 3.59 -5.72
CA GLY A 37 -21.98 3.68 -6.59
C GLY A 37 -23.08 2.69 -6.19
N LEU A 38 -22.73 1.43 -5.94
CA LEU A 38 -23.67 0.42 -5.44
C LEU A 38 -24.22 0.77 -4.05
N SER A 39 -23.38 1.30 -3.15
CA SER A 39 -23.79 1.77 -1.83
C SER A 39 -24.85 2.88 -1.95
N LEU A 40 -24.61 3.88 -2.81
CA LEU A 40 -25.56 4.96 -3.07
C LEU A 40 -26.87 4.45 -3.69
N LEU A 41 -26.78 3.53 -4.66
CA LEU A 41 -27.96 2.92 -5.26
C LEU A 41 -28.81 2.15 -4.23
N ALA A 42 -28.18 1.46 -3.28
CA ALA A 42 -28.88 0.79 -2.17
C ALA A 42 -29.44 1.79 -1.14
N ALA A 43 -28.82 2.95 -0.98
CA ALA A 43 -29.29 4.00 -0.07
C ALA A 43 -30.57 4.71 -0.57
N ILE A 44 -30.78 4.80 -1.90
CA ILE A 44 -31.98 5.45 -2.49
C ILE A 44 -33.31 4.85 -1.98
N PRO A 45 -33.52 3.52 -2.00
CA PRO A 45 -34.71 2.89 -1.41
C PRO A 45 -34.61 2.68 0.12
N ALA A 46 -33.64 3.30 0.79
CA ALA A 46 -33.36 3.13 2.23
C ALA A 46 -33.00 1.69 2.66
N TRP A 47 -32.30 0.92 1.81
CA TRP A 47 -31.77 -0.40 2.19
C TRP A 47 -30.47 -0.29 2.98
N GLU A 48 -30.57 0.26 4.19
CA GLU A 48 -29.42 0.56 5.06
C GLU A 48 -28.55 -0.67 5.36
N THR A 49 -29.18 -1.84 5.54
CA THR A 49 -28.50 -3.12 5.78
C THR A 49 -27.54 -3.52 4.66
N ILE A 50 -27.76 -3.02 3.44
CA ILE A 50 -26.90 -3.25 2.27
C ILE A 50 -25.99 -2.03 2.03
N ALA A 51 -26.53 -0.81 2.17
CA ALA A 51 -25.81 0.42 1.87
C ALA A 51 -24.57 0.61 2.77
N TRP A 52 -24.70 0.34 4.08
CA TRP A 52 -23.60 0.51 5.04
C TRP A 52 -22.43 -0.45 4.78
N PRO A 53 -22.64 -1.78 4.62
CA PRO A 53 -21.56 -2.69 4.25
C PRO A 53 -20.88 -2.33 2.93
N LEU A 54 -21.63 -1.88 1.91
CA LEU A 54 -21.05 -1.46 0.63
C LEU A 54 -20.20 -0.18 0.77
N GLY A 55 -20.66 0.78 1.59
CA GLY A 55 -19.89 1.98 1.90
C GLY A 55 -18.61 1.66 2.66
N ALA A 56 -18.69 0.77 3.66
CA ALA A 56 -17.52 0.28 4.38
C ALA A 56 -16.55 -0.47 3.46
N LEU A 57 -17.07 -1.29 2.54
CA LEU A 57 -16.26 -1.98 1.53
C LEU A 57 -15.53 -0.98 0.63
N ALA A 58 -16.17 0.11 0.21
CA ALA A 58 -15.50 1.16 -0.57
C ALA A 58 -14.30 1.75 0.18
N ILE A 59 -14.43 2.01 1.49
CA ILE A 59 -13.33 2.47 2.35
C ILE A 59 -12.24 1.39 2.45
N CYS A 60 -12.60 0.12 2.66
CA CYS A 60 -11.66 -0.98 2.71
C CYS A 60 -10.87 -1.14 1.40
N ILE A 61 -11.52 -0.96 0.24
CA ILE A 61 -10.85 -0.97 -1.07
C ILE A 61 -9.81 0.15 -1.15
N LEU A 62 -10.18 1.38 -0.77
CA LEU A 62 -9.23 2.50 -0.75
C LEU A 62 -8.04 2.24 0.19
N ALA A 63 -8.29 1.63 1.34
CA ALA A 63 -7.26 1.26 2.30
C ALA A 63 -6.36 0.11 1.79
N PHE A 64 -6.91 -0.85 1.05
CA PHE A 64 -6.18 -1.98 0.50
C PHE A 64 -5.26 -1.56 -0.65
N PHE A 65 -5.78 -0.74 -1.58
CA PHE A 65 -5.03 -0.23 -2.74
C PHE A 65 -4.20 1.02 -2.41
N ARG A 66 -3.90 1.26 -1.14
CA ARG A 66 -2.94 2.29 -0.74
C ARG A 66 -1.55 1.92 -1.27
N ASP A 67 -0.86 2.90 -1.82
CA ASP A 67 0.44 2.77 -2.44
C ASP A 67 1.45 3.72 -1.75
N PRO A 68 1.99 3.29 -0.60
CA PRO A 68 3.08 4.02 0.07
C PRO A 68 4.38 3.90 -0.72
N GLN A 69 5.22 4.93 -0.66
CA GLN A 69 6.58 4.82 -1.19
C GLN A 69 7.37 3.74 -0.44
N ARG A 70 8.09 2.91 -1.19
CA ARG A 70 8.97 1.86 -0.66
C ARG A 70 10.43 2.23 -0.97
N VAL A 71 11.28 2.21 0.04
CA VAL A 71 12.71 2.48 -0.10
C VAL A 71 13.46 1.23 0.37
N THR A 72 14.35 0.71 -0.47
CA THR A 72 15.20 -0.44 -0.14
C THR A 72 16.67 0.00 -0.07
N PRO A 73 17.42 -0.46 0.94
CA PRO A 73 18.85 -0.14 1.04
C PRO A 73 19.62 -0.75 -0.14
N GLN A 74 20.55 0.01 -0.72
CA GLN A 74 21.40 -0.42 -1.83
C GLN A 74 22.86 -0.55 -1.37
N ASP A 75 23.40 -1.76 -1.38
CA ASP A 75 24.83 -2.09 -1.21
C ASP A 75 25.08 -3.42 -1.95
N GLU A 76 26.24 -3.56 -2.60
CA GLU A 76 26.60 -4.78 -3.36
C GLU A 76 26.69 -6.03 -2.48
N ARG A 77 26.81 -5.87 -1.16
CA ARG A 77 26.93 -6.96 -0.18
C ARG A 77 25.59 -7.33 0.46
N PHE A 78 24.50 -6.63 0.14
CA PHE A 78 23.21 -6.85 0.78
C PHE A 78 22.34 -7.82 -0.04
N ILE A 79 21.73 -8.77 0.68
CA ILE A 79 20.58 -9.53 0.21
C ILE A 79 19.39 -9.05 1.03
N VAL A 80 18.41 -8.45 0.36
CA VAL A 80 17.24 -7.84 1.01
C VAL A 80 16.03 -8.76 0.84
N SER A 81 15.22 -8.92 1.88
CA SER A 81 13.97 -9.68 1.79
C SER A 81 13.00 -9.00 0.80
N PRO A 82 12.31 -9.75 -0.08
CA PRO A 82 11.34 -9.16 -1.00
C PRO A 82 10.06 -8.67 -0.31
N ALA A 83 9.77 -9.19 0.89
CA ALA A 83 8.57 -8.89 1.65
C ALA A 83 8.79 -9.08 3.15
N ASP A 84 7.91 -8.50 3.96
CA ASP A 84 7.84 -8.77 5.39
C ASP A 84 7.22 -10.15 5.61
N GLY A 85 7.83 -10.95 6.50
CA GLY A 85 7.37 -12.31 6.78
C GLY A 85 8.29 -13.01 7.76
N LEU A 86 8.00 -14.29 8.00
CA LEU A 86 8.82 -15.14 8.86
C LEU A 86 9.71 -16.04 8.00
N VAL A 87 11.02 -15.96 8.19
CA VAL A 87 11.96 -16.90 7.57
C VAL A 87 11.85 -18.24 8.28
N SER A 88 11.39 -19.27 7.56
CA SER A 88 11.15 -20.60 8.13
C SER A 88 12.37 -21.51 8.09
N LEU A 89 13.19 -21.43 7.05
CA LEU A 89 14.38 -22.25 6.86
C LEU A 89 15.43 -21.52 6.02
N ILE A 90 16.68 -21.63 6.45
CA ILE A 90 17.84 -21.28 5.64
C ILE A 90 18.73 -22.52 5.64
N MET A 91 19.03 -23.06 4.47
CA MET A 91 19.91 -24.21 4.33
C MET A 91 20.77 -24.12 3.07
N GLN A 92 21.93 -24.75 3.13
CA GLN A 92 22.76 -24.97 1.95
C GLN A 92 22.26 -26.20 1.20
N VAL A 93 22.20 -26.11 -0.13
CA VAL A 93 21.77 -27.20 -1.02
C VAL A 93 22.92 -27.55 -1.97
N GLU A 94 22.94 -28.80 -2.47
CA GLU A 94 23.85 -29.17 -3.55
C GLU A 94 23.55 -28.34 -4.81
N PRO A 95 24.57 -27.98 -5.61
CA PRO A 95 24.40 -27.15 -6.80
C PRO A 95 23.49 -27.76 -7.87
#